data_AF-A0A1Q9CVU5-F1
#
_entry.id   AF-A0A1Q9CVU5-F1
#
_cell.length_a   1.000
_cell.length_b   1.000
_cell.length_c   1.000
_cell.angle_alpha   90.00
_cell.angle_beta   90.00
_cell.angle_gamma   90.00
#
_symmetry.space_group_name_H-M   'P 1'
#
loop_
_entity.id
_entity.type
_entity.pdbx_description
1 polymer ?
#
loop_
_entity_poly.entity_id
_entity_poly.type
_entity_poly.pdbx_seq_one_letter_code
_entity_poly.pdbx_strand_id
1 'polypeptide(L)'
;MYIDSSGARKSKYNKKVLKYKVDVESESEDYEHDEEKVKKGPTLERLGKPKPEAEDESDGKDEGEKQRLEEVTAFKQELQTFKKFGDAMLSKTARLSDLISSIESYRTYVEKDSSDERKIDKHEYEKVEVVRAEAAGMSGEEHEKRLLAKIAKQTQASTVEGLQLLKFRWMEDPALNTRAGTLDQGASPGPLQPHRGGGPRIRVEDAEEACHKFFRKYGLTLPVEIESIRAGPQELSRLPIVKISSYVKYLLDYDKLECLVGVGEDEMEPLHTEFWARYKKLHPDNQLFVLADNGEVCLSRTIPLFAHVDEGRTYKSKALLVLSVHGCLGKGTRAYNKRQVRKLHLKEDPMPLNYVGSTWSTHFTFASLLRASMNKHPESLDALMGSFSADLHFCSTTGIAASSGQRKVWVQVIGLKGDLPALSKVGGFERSFARVPKKAASKINCPGICWMCMAGVEEPEHVPFEDFTPQAAWKNTMFQKRPWVNDPPIIQGVALEPSQPEAWFLTDLWHNFHNGLAKFWVANALVMFMFTPGLVPARSVESRLQWLSNDFLAFCNRKKILPFLREFNRDNLSLDSFHSYPQGLWSKAVVSTQTMLYVEDFCERFIRGKTDDQILKDIAP
;
A
#
# COMPACT_ATOMS: atom_id res chain seq x y z
N MET A 1 53.59 21.19 17.39
CA MET A 1 54.26 19.88 17.38
C MET A 1 53.37 18.92 16.63
N TYR A 2 53.89 18.32 15.57
CA TYR A 2 53.28 17.23 14.81
C TYR A 2 52.97 16.04 15.73
N ILE A 3 51.83 15.39 15.51
CA ILE A 3 51.70 13.95 15.22
C ILE A 3 50.31 13.72 14.59
N ASP A 4 50.36 13.14 13.40
CA ASP A 4 49.29 12.64 12.56
C ASP A 4 48.95 11.19 12.97
N SER A 5 47.67 10.81 12.96
CA SER A 5 47.26 9.44 12.67
C SER A 5 45.83 9.40 12.10
N SER A 6 45.82 9.44 10.78
CA SER A 6 44.75 9.10 9.85
C SER A 6 43.85 7.88 10.23
N GLY A 7 42.56 8.02 9.88
CA GLY A 7 41.56 6.95 9.93
C GLY A 7 40.27 7.32 9.19
N ALA A 8 40.37 7.97 8.03
CA ALA A 8 39.21 8.43 7.25
C ALA A 8 38.62 7.30 6.39
N ARG A 9 37.48 6.73 6.82
CA ARG A 9 36.59 5.96 5.93
C ARG A 9 35.81 6.94 5.04
N LYS A 10 36.17 7.01 3.76
CA LYS A 10 35.42 7.73 2.72
C LYS A 10 34.09 7.02 2.45
N SER A 11 32.98 7.61 2.91
CA SER A 11 31.64 7.31 2.43
C SER A 11 31.41 8.08 1.12
N LYS A 12 31.28 7.36 0.00
CA LYS A 12 30.86 7.92 -1.29
C LYS A 12 29.33 8.00 -1.31
N TYR A 13 28.77 9.18 -1.08
CA TYR A 13 27.44 9.55 -1.58
C TYR A 13 27.60 10.74 -2.52
N ASN A 14 27.48 10.47 -3.82
CA ASN A 14 27.46 11.49 -4.84
C ASN A 14 25.99 11.88 -5.09
N LYS A 15 25.56 13.02 -4.57
CA LYS A 15 24.35 13.72 -5.03
C LYS A 15 24.79 15.13 -5.42
N LYS A 16 24.69 15.44 -6.71
CA LYS A 16 24.79 16.81 -7.21
C LYS A 16 23.64 17.62 -6.60
N VAL A 17 23.96 18.52 -5.69
CA VAL A 17 23.06 19.56 -5.18
C VAL A 17 23.54 20.88 -5.78
N LEU A 18 22.66 21.51 -6.56
CA LEU A 18 22.84 22.88 -7.05
C LEU A 18 22.69 23.82 -5.85
N LYS A 19 23.77 24.55 -5.53
CA LYS A 19 23.78 25.64 -4.56
C LYS A 19 23.19 26.89 -5.21
N TYR A 20 22.24 27.54 -4.55
CA TYR A 20 21.85 28.91 -4.89
C TYR A 20 22.68 29.88 -4.06
N LYS A 21 23.35 30.80 -4.75
CA LYS A 21 23.92 32.03 -4.19
C LYS A 21 22.98 33.14 -4.67
N VAL A 22 22.42 33.90 -3.73
CA VAL A 22 21.71 35.15 -4.04
C VAL A 22 22.73 36.24 -3.76
N ASP A 23 23.28 36.83 -4.82
CA ASP A 23 24.06 38.06 -4.71
C ASP A 23 23.05 39.20 -4.80
N VAL A 24 22.94 39.96 -3.71
CA VAL A 24 22.22 41.24 -3.66
C VAL A 24 23.27 42.31 -3.82
N GLU A 25 23.30 42.97 -4.97
CA GLU A 25 23.93 44.29 -5.12
C GLU A 25 22.94 45.25 -5.78
N SER A 26 22.88 46.42 -5.16
CA SER A 26 22.04 47.57 -5.43
C SER A 26 22.73 48.58 -6.35
N GLU A 27 21.92 49.44 -6.99
CA GLU A 27 22.28 50.71 -7.67
C GLU A 27 22.99 50.54 -9.04
N SER A 28 22.81 51.36 -10.08
CA SER A 28 21.88 52.42 -10.50
C SER A 28 22.31 52.84 -11.93
N GLU A 29 21.46 53.59 -12.64
CA GLU A 29 21.73 54.40 -13.85
C GLU A 29 21.61 53.75 -15.25
N ASP A 30 20.48 54.10 -15.88
CA ASP A 30 20.27 54.71 -17.20
C ASP A 30 21.24 54.41 -18.36
N TYR A 31 20.69 53.96 -19.49
CA TYR A 31 20.92 54.57 -20.82
C TYR A 31 19.87 54.06 -21.83
N GLU A 32 19.14 55.00 -22.46
CA GLU A 32 18.34 54.82 -23.67
C GLU A 32 19.24 54.59 -24.89
N HIS A 33 18.85 53.69 -25.82
CA HIS A 33 18.44 54.07 -27.18
C HIS A 33 17.93 52.87 -28.01
N ASP A 34 17.04 53.22 -28.92
CA ASP A 34 16.33 52.47 -29.96
C ASP A 34 17.23 51.70 -30.96
N GLU A 35 16.72 50.59 -31.50
CA GLU A 35 16.09 50.57 -32.84
C GLU A 35 15.82 49.12 -33.31
N GLU A 36 14.55 48.87 -33.62
CA GLU A 36 13.99 48.18 -34.79
C GLU A 36 14.82 47.12 -35.57
N LYS A 37 14.27 45.88 -35.68
CA LYS A 37 13.98 45.19 -36.98
C LYS A 37 13.35 43.80 -36.84
N VAL A 38 12.05 43.75 -37.13
CA VAL A 38 11.30 42.87 -38.05
C VAL A 38 11.84 41.46 -38.44
N LYS A 39 11.04 40.44 -38.05
CA LYS A 39 10.62 39.18 -38.72
C LYS A 39 11.65 38.32 -39.51
N LYS A 40 11.70 37.01 -39.18
CA LYS A 40 11.17 35.88 -39.99
C LYS A 40 11.43 34.51 -39.32
N GLY A 41 10.47 33.59 -39.48
CA GLY A 41 10.44 32.26 -38.85
C GLY A 41 11.43 31.22 -39.41
N PRO A 42 11.41 29.97 -38.88
CA PRO A 42 12.43 28.97 -39.21
C PRO A 42 12.01 28.09 -40.39
N THR A 43 12.96 27.84 -41.29
CA THR A 43 12.87 26.81 -42.34
C THR A 43 13.96 25.76 -42.12
N LEU A 44 13.58 24.52 -42.38
CA LEU A 44 14.30 23.26 -42.22
C LEU A 44 15.57 23.08 -43.07
N GLU A 45 16.41 22.16 -42.57
CA GLU A 45 17.31 21.23 -43.27
C GLU A 45 18.55 21.75 -44.03
N ARG A 46 19.74 21.28 -43.59
CA ARG A 46 20.51 20.27 -44.34
C ARG A 46 21.75 19.74 -43.61
N LEU A 47 21.86 18.42 -43.70
CA LEU A 47 22.99 17.49 -43.52
C LEU A 47 24.38 18.02 -43.93
N GLY A 48 25.43 17.57 -43.22
CA GLY A 48 26.82 17.75 -43.67
C GLY A 48 27.94 17.15 -42.80
N LYS A 49 27.99 15.81 -42.70
CA LYS A 49 29.18 14.91 -42.66
C LYS A 49 30.33 15.08 -41.63
N PRO A 50 31.08 13.97 -41.35
CA PRO A 50 31.86 13.77 -40.12
C PRO A 50 33.37 13.97 -40.29
N LYS A 51 34.09 14.13 -39.17
CA LYS A 51 35.55 14.09 -39.08
C LYS A 51 36.00 13.89 -37.61
N PRO A 52 37.24 13.45 -37.34
CA PRO A 52 37.69 12.06 -37.37
C PRO A 52 38.11 11.56 -35.96
N GLU A 53 38.32 10.25 -35.87
CA GLU A 53 38.83 9.53 -34.70
C GLU A 53 40.21 10.05 -34.25
N ALA A 54 40.35 10.28 -32.94
CA ALA A 54 41.61 10.34 -32.23
C ALA A 54 41.57 9.26 -31.15
N GLU A 55 42.54 8.35 -31.24
CA GLU A 55 42.82 7.32 -30.24
C GLU A 55 43.35 7.98 -28.96
N ASP A 56 42.68 7.73 -27.84
CA ASP A 56 43.26 7.91 -26.51
C ASP A 56 43.06 6.60 -25.74
N GLU A 57 44.08 5.74 -25.79
CA GLU A 57 44.23 4.61 -24.90
C GLU A 57 44.72 5.12 -23.54
N SER A 58 43.91 4.93 -22.50
CA SER A 58 44.28 4.58 -21.11
C SER A 58 43.41 5.24 -20.04
N ASP A 59 42.11 4.90 -19.97
CA ASP A 59 41.34 5.08 -18.71
C ASP A 59 40.12 4.14 -18.56
N GLY A 60 39.82 3.29 -19.57
CA GLY A 60 38.59 2.46 -19.59
C GLY A 60 38.67 1.08 -18.93
N LYS A 61 39.83 0.59 -18.50
CA LYS A 61 39.95 -0.77 -17.92
C LYS A 61 39.47 -0.85 -16.47
N ASP A 62 39.67 0.21 -15.69
CA ASP A 62 39.41 0.19 -14.24
C ASP A 62 37.92 0.41 -13.89
N GLU A 63 37.18 1.17 -14.72
CA GLU A 63 35.73 1.35 -14.56
C GLU A 63 34.94 0.10 -14.97
N GLY A 64 35.34 -0.58 -16.06
CA GLY A 64 34.68 -1.81 -16.52
C GLY A 64 34.87 -2.98 -15.56
N GLU A 65 36.06 -3.10 -14.94
CA GLU A 65 36.34 -4.14 -13.95
C GLU A 65 35.61 -3.89 -12.63
N LYS A 66 35.51 -2.63 -12.22
CA LYS A 66 34.75 -2.23 -11.04
C LYS A 66 33.24 -2.41 -11.21
N GLN A 67 32.70 -2.09 -12.38
CA GLN A 67 31.28 -2.31 -12.70
C GLN A 67 30.95 -3.81 -12.73
N ARG A 68 31.84 -4.64 -13.28
CA ARG A 68 31.75 -6.11 -13.19
C ARG A 68 31.82 -6.62 -11.74
N LEU A 69 32.68 -6.04 -10.92
CA LEU A 69 32.82 -6.46 -9.51
C LEU A 69 31.57 -6.10 -8.70
N GLU A 70 30.97 -4.93 -8.95
CA GLU A 70 29.71 -4.48 -8.34
C GLU A 70 28.53 -5.38 -8.77
N GLU A 71 28.45 -5.74 -10.05
CA GLU A 71 27.44 -6.68 -10.58
C GLU A 71 27.59 -8.09 -9.99
N VAL A 72 28.81 -8.62 -9.92
CA VAL A 72 29.09 -9.94 -9.32
C VAL A 72 28.78 -9.94 -7.81
N THR A 73 29.01 -8.82 -7.12
CA THR A 73 28.73 -8.69 -5.69
C THR A 73 27.22 -8.60 -5.43
N ALA A 74 26.48 -7.83 -6.25
CA ALA A 74 25.03 -7.77 -6.21
C ALA A 74 24.40 -9.15 -6.50
N PHE A 75 24.90 -9.86 -7.51
CA PHE A 75 24.44 -11.21 -7.85
C PHE A 75 24.70 -12.22 -6.71
N LYS A 76 25.84 -12.14 -6.00
CA LYS A 76 26.12 -12.99 -4.84
C LYS A 76 25.20 -12.70 -3.65
N GLN A 77 24.84 -11.43 -3.41
CA GLN A 77 23.88 -11.06 -2.38
C GLN A 77 22.45 -11.52 -2.73
N GLU A 78 22.06 -11.44 -4.00
CA GLU A 78 20.80 -11.99 -4.50
C GLU A 78 20.75 -13.51 -4.35
N LEU A 79 21.81 -14.23 -4.72
CA LEU A 79 21.90 -15.68 -4.58
C LEU A 79 21.80 -16.11 -3.11
N GLN A 80 22.41 -15.37 -2.19
CA GLN A 80 22.28 -15.63 -0.74
C GLN A 80 20.86 -15.36 -0.22
N THR A 81 20.21 -14.31 -0.71
CA THR A 81 18.84 -13.97 -0.29
C THR A 81 17.83 -14.98 -0.84
N PHE A 82 18.03 -15.41 -2.08
CA PHE A 82 17.21 -16.45 -2.72
C PHE A 82 17.43 -17.82 -2.09
N LYS A 83 18.68 -18.16 -1.73
CA LYS A 83 18.98 -19.34 -0.89
C LYS A 83 18.28 -19.25 0.46
N LYS A 84 18.39 -18.13 1.19
CA LYS A 84 17.69 -17.95 2.47
C LYS A 84 16.17 -18.05 2.34
N PHE A 85 15.58 -17.54 1.25
CA PHE A 85 14.16 -17.66 0.98
C PHE A 85 13.75 -19.10 0.61
N GLY A 86 14.54 -19.76 -0.25
CA GLY A 86 14.40 -21.16 -0.61
C GLY A 86 14.53 -22.08 0.60
N ASP A 87 15.55 -21.87 1.45
CA ASP A 87 15.77 -22.58 2.71
C ASP A 87 14.67 -22.30 3.73
N ALA A 88 14.11 -21.08 3.75
CA ALA A 88 12.96 -20.75 4.59
C ALA A 88 11.67 -21.44 4.11
N MET A 89 11.44 -21.53 2.80
CA MET A 89 10.34 -22.27 2.20
C MET A 89 10.52 -23.77 2.42
N LEU A 90 11.69 -24.33 2.09
CA LEU A 90 12.03 -25.73 2.26
C LEU A 90 12.03 -26.16 3.73
N SER A 91 12.47 -25.32 4.67
CA SER A 91 12.36 -25.64 6.11
C SER A 91 10.91 -25.60 6.60
N LYS A 92 10.05 -24.76 6.01
CA LYS A 92 8.61 -24.76 6.30
C LYS A 92 7.92 -25.98 5.70
N THR A 93 8.29 -26.39 4.49
CA THR A 93 7.78 -27.61 3.84
C THR A 93 8.31 -28.87 4.53
N ALA A 94 9.56 -28.89 4.98
CA ALA A 94 10.14 -29.97 5.77
C ALA A 94 9.47 -30.09 7.14
N ARG A 95 9.24 -28.96 7.85
CA ARG A 95 8.49 -28.96 9.12
C ARG A 95 7.05 -29.44 8.94
N LEU A 96 6.41 -29.13 7.82
CA LEU A 96 5.08 -29.62 7.50
C LEU A 96 5.11 -31.13 7.19
N SER A 97 6.13 -31.60 6.48
CA SER A 97 6.36 -33.02 6.17
C SER A 97 6.67 -33.84 7.42
N ASP A 98 7.50 -33.32 8.34
CA ASP A 98 7.83 -33.97 9.62
C ASP A 98 6.60 -34.02 10.55
N LEU A 99 5.76 -32.98 10.49
CA LEU A 99 4.50 -32.94 11.23
C LEU A 99 3.50 -33.97 10.66
N ILE A 100 3.39 -34.09 9.33
CA ILE A 100 2.57 -35.11 8.68
C ILE A 100 3.09 -36.52 8.99
N SER A 101 4.41 -36.75 8.92
CA SER A 101 5.01 -38.04 9.28
C SER A 101 4.84 -38.39 10.76
N SER A 102 4.89 -37.40 11.67
CA SER A 102 4.61 -37.63 13.10
C SER A 102 3.15 -37.99 13.34
N ILE A 103 2.21 -37.38 12.61
CA ILE A 103 0.78 -37.70 12.67
C ILE A 103 0.51 -39.10 12.10
N GLU A 104 1.14 -39.47 10.99
CA GLU A 104 1.03 -40.80 10.37
C GLU A 104 1.66 -41.90 11.24
N SER A 105 2.82 -41.65 11.86
CA SER A 105 3.46 -42.58 12.81
C SER A 105 2.60 -42.80 14.06
N TYR A 106 1.96 -41.75 14.58
CA TYR A 106 1.05 -41.85 15.72
C TYR A 106 -0.21 -42.64 15.37
N ARG A 107 -0.77 -42.44 14.16
CA ARG A 107 -1.90 -43.24 13.67
C ARG A 107 -1.55 -44.72 13.50
N THR A 108 -0.35 -45.01 12.99
CA THR A 108 0.14 -46.40 12.83
C THR A 108 0.37 -47.08 14.18
N TYR A 109 0.73 -46.32 15.22
CA TYR A 109 0.90 -46.79 16.59
C TYR A 109 -0.44 -47.09 17.27
N VAL A 110 -1.44 -46.21 17.09
CA VAL A 110 -2.81 -46.42 17.58
C VAL A 110 -3.50 -47.60 16.87
N GLU A 111 -3.15 -47.87 15.61
CA GLU A 111 -3.65 -49.02 14.85
C GLU A 111 -2.92 -50.35 15.17
N LYS A 112 -1.79 -50.33 15.90
CA LYS A 112 -0.95 -51.53 16.19
C LYS A 112 -0.86 -51.97 17.65
N ASP A 113 -1.72 -51.48 18.53
CA ASP A 113 -1.80 -52.02 19.89
C ASP A 113 -2.91 -53.10 19.99
N SER A 114 -2.63 -54.24 19.37
CA SER A 114 -3.04 -55.54 19.92
C SER A 114 -1.87 -56.52 19.76
N SER A 115 -1.24 -56.84 20.89
CA SER A 115 -0.24 -57.90 21.08
C SER A 115 1.10 -57.78 20.32
N ASP A 116 2.11 -57.13 20.92
CA ASP A 116 3.44 -57.77 21.09
C ASP A 116 4.31 -57.00 22.10
N GLU A 117 4.64 -57.62 23.23
CA GLU A 117 5.53 -57.07 24.25
C GLU A 117 6.99 -57.39 23.90
N ARG A 118 7.78 -56.40 23.47
CA ARG A 118 9.25 -56.49 23.54
C ARG A 118 9.91 -55.23 24.09
N LYS A 119 10.45 -55.42 25.29
CA LYS A 119 11.53 -54.70 26.01
C LYS A 119 11.95 -53.35 25.43
N ILE A 120 11.32 -52.29 25.93
CA ILE A 120 11.75 -50.91 25.76
C ILE A 120 12.68 -50.53 26.93
N ASP A 121 13.72 -49.77 26.59
CA ASP A 121 14.75 -49.24 27.47
C ASP A 121 14.15 -48.48 28.67
N LYS A 122 14.74 -48.66 29.85
CA LYS A 122 14.22 -48.15 31.14
C LYS A 122 14.09 -46.62 31.15
N HIS A 123 14.89 -45.93 30.33
CA HIS A 123 14.85 -44.47 30.19
C HIS A 123 13.76 -43.96 29.22
N GLU A 124 13.29 -44.80 28.29
CA GLU A 124 12.10 -44.50 27.49
C GLU A 124 10.82 -44.89 28.23
N TYR A 125 10.85 -45.95 29.05
CA TYR A 125 9.70 -46.35 29.87
C TYR A 125 9.28 -45.26 30.87
N GLU A 126 10.23 -44.53 31.46
CA GLU A 126 9.94 -43.38 32.35
C GLU A 126 9.33 -42.19 31.61
N LYS A 127 9.76 -41.91 30.37
CA LYS A 127 9.16 -40.85 29.54
C LYS A 127 7.77 -41.24 29.05
N VAL A 128 7.57 -42.51 28.73
CA VAL A 128 6.28 -43.07 28.32
C VAL A 128 5.31 -43.09 29.50
N GLU A 129 5.73 -43.43 30.72
CA GLU A 129 4.89 -43.36 31.93
C GLU A 129 4.48 -41.93 32.29
N VAL A 130 5.35 -40.93 32.09
CA VAL A 130 4.97 -39.51 32.25
C VAL A 130 3.91 -39.10 31.23
N VAL A 131 4.07 -39.52 29.96
CA VAL A 131 3.08 -39.27 28.90
C VAL A 131 1.79 -40.08 29.13
N ARG A 132 1.87 -41.28 29.68
CA ARG A 132 0.73 -42.17 30.00
C ARG A 132 -0.06 -41.64 31.20
N ALA A 133 0.62 -41.11 32.22
CA ALA A 133 -0.01 -40.43 33.35
C ALA A 133 -0.64 -39.08 32.95
N GLU A 134 -0.04 -38.34 32.02
CA GLU A 134 -0.64 -37.14 31.41
C GLU A 134 -1.83 -37.47 30.49
N ALA A 135 -1.80 -38.62 29.80
CA ALA A 135 -2.87 -39.07 28.91
C ALA A 135 -4.05 -39.73 29.64
N ALA A 136 -3.81 -40.41 30.77
CA ALA A 136 -4.85 -41.11 31.55
C ALA A 136 -5.85 -40.16 32.24
N GLY A 137 -5.55 -38.87 32.33
CA GLY A 137 -6.39 -37.87 33.00
C GLY A 137 -7.12 -36.87 32.12
N MET A 138 -6.98 -36.91 30.79
CA MET A 138 -7.38 -35.77 29.94
C MET A 138 -8.09 -36.19 28.65
N SER A 139 -9.43 -36.03 28.62
CA SER A 139 -10.27 -36.30 27.46
C SER A 139 -10.27 -35.16 26.43
N GLY A 140 -10.06 -35.51 25.15
CA GLY A 140 -10.65 -34.93 23.94
C GLY A 140 -10.45 -33.44 23.65
N GLU A 141 -11.16 -32.58 24.35
CA GLU A 141 -11.38 -31.18 23.92
C GLU A 141 -10.30 -30.22 24.42
N GLU A 142 -9.72 -30.53 25.58
CA GLU A 142 -8.73 -29.66 26.22
C GLU A 142 -7.33 -29.85 25.62
N HIS A 143 -7.02 -31.06 25.14
CA HIS A 143 -5.80 -31.34 24.37
C HIS A 143 -5.82 -30.63 23.01
N GLU A 144 -6.97 -30.61 22.33
CA GLU A 144 -7.15 -29.94 21.03
C GLU A 144 -6.99 -28.41 21.16
N LYS A 145 -7.57 -27.79 22.19
CA LYS A 145 -7.36 -26.36 22.50
C LYS A 145 -5.90 -26.04 22.78
N ARG A 146 -5.18 -26.92 23.48
CA ARG A 146 -3.77 -26.71 23.85
C ARG A 146 -2.82 -26.91 22.66
N LEU A 147 -3.14 -27.84 21.77
CA LEU A 147 -2.41 -28.06 20.52
C LEU A 147 -2.62 -26.89 19.54
N LEU A 148 -3.86 -26.44 19.38
CA LEU A 148 -4.18 -25.24 18.58
C LEU A 148 -3.52 -23.98 19.16
N ALA A 149 -3.47 -23.84 20.48
CA ALA A 149 -2.74 -22.76 21.13
C ALA A 149 -1.21 -22.84 20.89
N LYS A 150 -0.62 -24.04 20.90
CA LYS A 150 0.81 -24.24 20.55
C LYS A 150 1.07 -23.92 19.06
N ILE A 151 0.18 -24.33 18.16
CA ILE A 151 0.27 -24.04 16.72
C ILE A 151 0.12 -22.53 16.47
N ALA A 152 -0.85 -21.87 17.09
CA ALA A 152 -1.06 -20.41 17.01
C ALA A 152 0.12 -19.61 17.60
N LYS A 153 0.85 -20.19 18.55
CA LYS A 153 2.07 -19.58 19.12
C LYS A 153 3.29 -19.75 18.21
N GLN A 154 3.27 -20.72 17.30
CA GLN A 154 4.40 -21.06 16.40
C GLN A 154 4.16 -20.68 14.93
N THR A 155 2.94 -20.27 14.55
CA THR A 155 2.58 -19.82 13.20
C THR A 155 1.71 -18.55 13.24
N GLN A 156 1.65 -17.79 12.14
CA GLN A 156 0.73 -16.63 12.06
C GLN A 156 -0.72 -17.11 12.04
N ALA A 157 -1.61 -16.42 12.76
CA ALA A 157 -3.01 -16.83 12.98
C ALA A 157 -3.82 -17.14 11.70
N SER A 158 -3.47 -16.50 10.57
CA SER A 158 -4.09 -16.73 9.26
C SER A 158 -3.86 -18.13 8.68
N THR A 159 -2.79 -18.84 9.09
CA THR A 159 -2.51 -20.21 8.64
C THR A 159 -3.41 -21.23 9.35
N VAL A 160 -3.80 -20.95 10.60
CA VAL A 160 -4.68 -21.80 11.40
C VAL A 160 -6.12 -21.72 10.89
N GLU A 161 -6.60 -20.52 10.55
CA GLU A 161 -7.91 -20.34 9.91
C GLU A 161 -8.00 -21.04 8.54
N GLY A 162 -6.94 -20.97 7.73
CA GLY A 162 -6.89 -21.66 6.44
C GLY A 162 -6.95 -23.20 6.55
N LEU A 163 -6.34 -23.77 7.59
CA LEU A 163 -6.39 -25.21 7.86
C LEU A 163 -7.75 -25.67 8.41
N GLN A 164 -8.42 -24.83 9.20
CA GLN A 164 -9.78 -25.10 9.67
C GLN A 164 -10.81 -25.10 8.53
N LEU A 165 -10.67 -24.19 7.56
CA LEU A 165 -11.50 -24.14 6.34
C LEU A 165 -11.29 -25.36 5.43
N LEU A 166 -10.06 -25.89 5.35
CA LEU A 166 -9.75 -27.12 4.60
C LEU A 166 -10.40 -28.37 5.21
N LYS A 167 -10.48 -28.45 6.55
CA LYS A 167 -11.14 -29.56 7.26
C LYS A 167 -12.65 -29.59 7.04
N PHE A 168 -13.31 -28.42 7.07
CA PHE A 168 -14.77 -28.33 6.84
C PHE A 168 -15.15 -28.74 5.41
N ARG A 169 -14.39 -28.27 4.41
CA ARG A 169 -14.68 -28.53 2.99
C ARG A 169 -14.49 -29.99 2.57
N TRP A 170 -13.69 -30.76 3.31
CA TRP A 170 -13.43 -32.17 3.02
C TRP A 170 -14.49 -33.12 3.62
N MET A 171 -15.21 -32.67 4.66
CA MET A 171 -16.21 -33.50 5.35
C MET A 171 -17.63 -33.36 4.78
N GLU A 172 -17.92 -32.33 3.98
CA GLU A 172 -19.29 -31.97 3.57
C GLU A 172 -19.61 -32.17 2.07
N ASP A 173 -18.70 -32.73 1.25
CA ASP A 173 -18.94 -32.93 -0.20
C ASP A 173 -19.18 -34.42 -0.57
N PRO A 174 -20.43 -34.85 -0.82
CA PRO A 174 -20.75 -36.22 -1.24
C PRO A 174 -20.23 -36.59 -2.64
N ALA A 175 -19.88 -35.61 -3.48
CA ALA A 175 -19.43 -35.86 -4.85
C ALA A 175 -17.98 -36.39 -4.91
N LEU A 176 -17.17 -36.15 -3.87
CA LEU A 176 -15.83 -36.72 -3.74
C LEU A 176 -15.84 -38.19 -3.28
N ASN A 177 -16.93 -38.66 -2.64
CA ASN A 177 -17.04 -40.02 -2.13
C ASN A 177 -17.51 -41.06 -3.17
N THR A 178 -18.18 -40.64 -4.25
CA THR A 178 -18.80 -41.57 -5.21
C THR A 178 -17.88 -42.06 -6.32
N ARG A 179 -16.64 -41.55 -6.44
CA ARG A 179 -15.65 -42.05 -7.41
C ARG A 179 -14.72 -43.16 -6.89
N ALA A 180 -14.88 -43.59 -5.63
CA ALA A 180 -14.08 -44.67 -5.03
C ALA A 180 -14.71 -46.07 -5.19
N GLY A 181 -15.92 -46.17 -5.76
CA GLY A 181 -16.76 -47.37 -5.69
C GLY A 181 -16.88 -48.18 -6.97
N THR A 182 -15.82 -48.38 -7.75
CA THR A 182 -15.75 -49.48 -8.74
C THR A 182 -14.30 -49.66 -9.18
N LEU A 183 -13.58 -50.60 -8.57
CA LEU A 183 -12.46 -51.31 -9.17
C LEU A 183 -12.21 -52.59 -8.35
N ASP A 184 -12.66 -53.68 -8.97
CA ASP A 184 -12.23 -55.08 -8.93
C ASP A 184 -11.62 -55.70 -7.65
N GLN A 185 -12.26 -56.79 -7.21
CA GLN A 185 -11.81 -57.67 -6.14
C GLN A 185 -10.70 -58.59 -6.66
N GLY A 186 -9.45 -58.38 -6.25
CA GLY A 186 -8.40 -59.34 -6.60
C GLY A 186 -6.95 -58.92 -6.39
N ALA A 187 -6.57 -58.37 -5.23
CA ALA A 187 -5.18 -58.39 -4.77
C ALA A 187 -5.10 -58.01 -3.28
N SER A 188 -4.45 -58.84 -2.46
CA SER A 188 -4.08 -58.44 -1.09
C SER A 188 -3.13 -57.23 -1.12
N PRO A 189 -3.37 -56.17 -0.34
CA PRO A 189 -2.46 -55.04 -0.31
C PRO A 189 -1.25 -55.40 0.57
N GLY A 190 -0.08 -55.52 -0.07
CA GLY A 190 1.19 -55.47 0.63
C GLY A 190 1.39 -54.11 1.32
N PRO A 191 2.35 -54.02 2.27
CA PRO A 191 2.54 -52.80 3.06
C PRO A 191 2.82 -51.61 2.15
N LEU A 192 2.08 -50.51 2.40
CA LEU A 192 2.24 -49.21 1.75
C LEU A 192 3.72 -48.80 1.81
N GLN A 193 4.41 -48.88 0.67
CA GLN A 193 5.70 -48.26 0.52
C GLN A 193 5.52 -46.72 0.49
N PRO A 194 6.42 -45.95 1.11
CA PRO A 194 6.39 -44.51 1.02
C PRO A 194 6.55 -44.11 -0.45
N HIS A 195 5.54 -43.46 -1.02
CA HIS A 195 5.63 -42.92 -2.37
C HIS A 195 6.73 -41.84 -2.39
N ARG A 196 7.91 -42.22 -2.90
CA ARG A 196 8.86 -41.29 -3.53
C ARG A 196 8.24 -40.77 -4.82
N GLY A 197 7.19 -39.97 -4.70
CA GLY A 197 6.60 -39.24 -5.82
C GLY A 197 7.55 -38.12 -6.21
N GLY A 198 8.33 -38.33 -7.27
CA GLY A 198 9.14 -37.28 -7.87
C GLY A 198 8.26 -36.10 -8.22
N GLY A 199 8.39 -35.01 -7.46
CA GLY A 199 7.83 -33.72 -7.84
C GLY A 199 8.33 -33.40 -9.26
N PRO A 200 7.50 -32.76 -10.11
CA PRO A 200 7.95 -32.37 -11.44
C PRO A 200 9.27 -31.62 -11.31
N ARG A 201 10.25 -31.96 -12.16
CA ARG A 201 11.49 -31.18 -12.29
C ARG A 201 11.11 -29.81 -12.84
N ILE A 202 10.77 -28.90 -11.94
CA ILE A 202 10.41 -27.52 -12.26
C ILE A 202 11.73 -26.77 -12.48
N ARG A 203 11.91 -26.21 -13.68
CA ARG A 203 13.00 -25.25 -13.91
C ARG A 203 12.75 -24.05 -13.00
N VAL A 204 13.80 -23.51 -12.39
CA VAL A 204 13.67 -22.33 -11.50
C VAL A 204 13.00 -21.15 -12.23
N GLU A 205 13.24 -21.04 -13.53
CA GLU A 205 12.62 -20.06 -14.44
C GLU A 205 11.08 -20.22 -14.55
N ASP A 206 10.57 -21.44 -14.41
CA ASP A 206 9.14 -21.77 -14.52
C ASP A 206 8.48 -21.97 -13.14
N ALA A 207 9.19 -21.62 -12.05
CA ALA A 207 8.75 -21.93 -10.69
C ALA A 207 7.37 -21.36 -10.35
N GLU A 208 7.08 -20.15 -10.83
CA GLU A 208 5.80 -19.49 -10.61
C GLU A 208 4.66 -20.19 -11.36
N GLU A 209 4.82 -20.44 -12.67
CA GLU A 209 3.82 -21.14 -13.47
C GLU A 209 3.54 -22.55 -12.94
N ALA A 210 4.60 -23.26 -12.56
CA ALA A 210 4.47 -24.60 -12.00
C ALA A 210 3.83 -24.60 -10.59
N CYS A 211 4.16 -23.63 -9.73
CA CYS A 211 3.46 -23.42 -8.46
C CYS A 211 1.97 -23.13 -8.69
N HIS A 212 1.62 -22.28 -9.66
CA HIS A 212 0.23 -22.01 -9.99
C HIS A 212 -0.50 -23.26 -10.51
N LYS A 213 0.13 -24.06 -11.37
CA LYS A 213 -0.42 -25.36 -11.82
C LYS A 213 -0.62 -26.32 -10.65
N PHE A 214 0.34 -26.38 -9.74
CA PHE A 214 0.26 -27.19 -8.52
C PHE A 214 -0.90 -26.73 -7.63
N PHE A 215 -0.98 -25.44 -7.30
CA PHE A 215 -2.08 -24.90 -6.50
C PHE A 215 -3.43 -25.14 -7.16
N ARG A 216 -3.54 -24.97 -8.48
CA ARG A 216 -4.77 -25.25 -9.22
C ARG A 216 -5.15 -26.73 -9.14
N LYS A 217 -4.19 -27.64 -9.30
CA LYS A 217 -4.41 -29.09 -9.20
C LYS A 217 -5.04 -29.50 -7.86
N TYR A 218 -4.69 -28.81 -6.78
CA TYR A 218 -5.20 -29.08 -5.43
C TYR A 218 -6.30 -28.12 -4.97
N GLY A 219 -6.87 -27.30 -5.87
CA GLY A 219 -7.95 -26.37 -5.52
C GLY A 219 -7.53 -25.25 -4.55
N LEU A 220 -6.24 -24.92 -4.50
CA LEU A 220 -5.65 -23.87 -3.66
C LEU A 220 -5.57 -22.50 -4.36
N THR A 221 -6.12 -22.40 -5.57
CA THR A 221 -6.28 -21.12 -6.29
C THR A 221 -7.72 -20.65 -6.20
N LEU A 222 -7.93 -19.34 -6.06
CA LEU A 222 -9.25 -18.76 -6.25
C LEU A 222 -9.65 -18.92 -7.73
N PRO A 223 -10.79 -19.55 -8.05
CA PRO A 223 -11.27 -19.71 -9.42
C PRO A 223 -11.92 -18.40 -9.93
N VAL A 224 -11.19 -17.29 -9.81
CA VAL A 224 -11.59 -15.99 -10.38
C VAL A 224 -10.99 -15.88 -11.77
N GLU A 225 -11.80 -15.46 -12.74
CA GLU A 225 -11.38 -15.31 -14.11
C GLU A 225 -10.37 -14.15 -14.27
N ILE A 226 -9.23 -14.44 -14.89
CA ILE A 226 -8.23 -13.45 -15.27
C ILE A 226 -8.39 -13.20 -16.76
N GLU A 227 -8.82 -11.98 -17.11
CA GLU A 227 -8.97 -11.55 -18.49
C GLU A 227 -7.70 -10.85 -18.98
N SER A 228 -7.60 -10.63 -20.29
CA SER A 228 -6.52 -9.86 -20.88
C SER A 228 -7.09 -8.71 -21.70
N ILE A 229 -6.57 -7.51 -21.49
CA ILE A 229 -6.91 -6.34 -22.32
C ILE A 229 -5.73 -5.97 -23.22
N ARG A 230 -6.05 -5.33 -24.35
CA ARG A 230 -5.04 -4.75 -25.23
C ARG A 230 -4.76 -3.33 -24.78
N ALA A 231 -3.68 -3.14 -24.01
CA ALA A 231 -3.23 -1.85 -23.51
C ALA A 231 -2.06 -1.25 -24.33
N GLY A 232 -1.54 -1.97 -25.33
CA GLY A 232 -0.44 -1.49 -26.16
C GLY A 232 0.17 -2.60 -27.01
N PRO A 233 1.37 -2.40 -27.58
CA PRO A 233 2.08 -3.42 -28.34
C PRO A 233 2.79 -4.44 -27.43
N GLN A 234 3.27 -5.54 -28.04
CA GLN A 234 4.10 -6.56 -27.39
C GLN A 234 3.51 -7.08 -26.06
N GLU A 235 4.22 -6.95 -24.94
CA GLU A 235 3.79 -7.40 -23.62
C GLU A 235 2.49 -6.74 -23.15
N LEU A 236 2.17 -5.54 -23.64
CA LEU A 236 0.93 -4.82 -23.33
C LEU A 236 -0.25 -5.24 -24.23
N SER A 237 -0.03 -6.11 -25.21
CA SER A 237 -1.11 -6.61 -26.07
C SER A 237 -2.08 -7.55 -25.33
N ARG A 238 -1.62 -8.11 -24.21
CA ARG A 238 -2.37 -9.02 -23.34
C ARG A 238 -2.11 -8.69 -21.87
N LEU A 239 -2.40 -7.46 -21.46
CA LEU A 239 -2.26 -7.03 -20.08
C LEU A 239 -3.30 -7.77 -19.21
N PRO A 240 -2.89 -8.55 -18.19
CA PRO A 240 -3.83 -9.28 -17.36
C PRO A 240 -4.58 -8.34 -16.43
N ILE A 241 -5.89 -8.54 -16.34
CA ILE A 241 -6.78 -7.85 -15.40
C ILE A 241 -7.67 -8.86 -14.69
N VAL A 242 -8.14 -8.49 -13.50
CA VAL A 242 -9.19 -9.23 -12.79
C VAL A 242 -10.32 -8.27 -12.52
N LYS A 243 -11.43 -8.45 -13.24
CA LYS A 243 -12.59 -7.58 -13.10
C LYS A 243 -13.17 -7.64 -11.70
N ILE A 244 -13.70 -6.52 -11.24
CA ILE A 244 -14.46 -6.42 -10.00
C ILE A 244 -15.70 -7.30 -10.11
N SER A 245 -16.37 -7.28 -11.26
CA SER A 245 -17.52 -8.15 -11.52
C SER A 245 -17.17 -9.63 -11.33
N SER A 246 -15.97 -10.08 -11.74
CA SER A 246 -15.47 -11.44 -11.54
C SER A 246 -15.21 -11.76 -10.07
N TYR A 247 -14.60 -10.85 -9.31
CA TYR A 247 -14.44 -11.05 -7.86
C TYR A 247 -15.78 -11.10 -7.14
N VAL A 248 -16.69 -10.18 -7.44
CA VAL A 248 -18.00 -10.12 -6.80
C VAL A 248 -18.83 -11.34 -7.15
N LYS A 249 -18.78 -11.80 -8.41
CA LYS A 249 -19.41 -13.05 -8.83
C LYS A 249 -18.89 -14.22 -8.02
N TYR A 250 -17.57 -14.34 -7.89
CA TYR A 250 -16.98 -15.39 -7.07
C TYR A 250 -17.43 -15.31 -5.61
N LEU A 251 -17.37 -14.13 -4.98
CA LEU A 251 -17.81 -13.96 -3.60
C LEU A 251 -19.30 -14.26 -3.42
N LEU A 252 -20.13 -13.91 -4.40
CA LEU A 252 -21.55 -14.20 -4.40
C LEU A 252 -21.84 -15.70 -4.57
N ASP A 253 -21.11 -16.39 -5.45
CA ASP A 253 -21.29 -17.83 -5.71
C ASP A 253 -20.86 -18.70 -4.53
N TYR A 254 -19.94 -18.22 -3.70
CA TYR A 254 -19.39 -18.94 -2.54
C TYR A 254 -19.87 -18.42 -1.18
N ASP A 255 -20.83 -17.49 -1.18
CA ASP A 255 -21.40 -16.90 0.04
C ASP A 255 -20.34 -16.23 0.93
N LYS A 256 -19.52 -15.37 0.30
CA LYS A 256 -18.39 -14.64 0.89
C LYS A 256 -18.47 -13.13 0.68
N LEU A 257 -19.67 -12.58 0.45
CA LEU A 257 -19.82 -11.12 0.34
C LEU A 257 -19.41 -10.37 1.61
N GLU A 258 -19.41 -11.03 2.78
CA GLU A 258 -18.85 -10.53 4.03
C GLU A 258 -17.41 -10.00 3.91
N CYS A 259 -16.65 -10.45 2.91
CA CYS A 259 -15.32 -9.92 2.58
C CYS A 259 -15.34 -8.46 2.08
N LEU A 260 -16.44 -8.03 1.47
CA LEU A 260 -16.63 -6.66 0.95
C LEU A 260 -17.44 -5.77 1.90
N VAL A 261 -18.31 -6.34 2.74
CA VAL A 261 -19.24 -5.55 3.58
C VAL A 261 -19.02 -5.74 5.08
N GLY A 262 -18.32 -6.80 5.48
CA GLY A 262 -17.97 -7.08 6.88
C GLY A 262 -19.07 -7.72 7.74
N VAL A 263 -20.26 -7.92 7.18
CA VAL A 263 -21.43 -8.54 7.82
C VAL A 263 -21.93 -9.73 7.01
N GLY A 264 -22.72 -10.61 7.64
CA GLY A 264 -23.37 -11.74 6.97
C GLY A 264 -24.57 -11.30 6.12
N GLU A 265 -25.11 -12.23 5.32
CA GLU A 265 -26.17 -11.94 4.33
C GLU A 265 -27.42 -11.32 4.94
N ASP A 266 -27.88 -11.84 6.09
CA ASP A 266 -29.09 -11.38 6.80
C ASP A 266 -28.99 -9.91 7.25
N GLU A 267 -27.78 -9.39 7.44
CA GLU A 267 -27.53 -8.03 7.91
C GLU A 267 -27.25 -7.05 6.76
N MET A 268 -27.02 -7.54 5.53
CA MET A 268 -26.61 -6.71 4.40
C MET A 268 -27.69 -5.72 3.96
N GLU A 269 -28.92 -6.20 3.74
CA GLU A 269 -30.00 -5.35 3.20
C GLU A 269 -30.33 -4.16 4.12
N PRO A 270 -30.51 -4.35 5.45
CA PRO A 270 -30.69 -3.22 6.37
C PRO A 270 -29.49 -2.27 6.40
N LEU A 271 -28.26 -2.80 6.37
CA LEU A 271 -27.03 -2.02 6.40
C LEU A 271 -26.87 -1.14 5.15
N HIS A 272 -27.08 -1.71 3.96
CA HIS A 272 -27.01 -0.97 2.71
C HIS A 272 -28.13 0.08 2.61
N THR A 273 -29.34 -0.27 3.05
CA THR A 273 -30.47 0.67 3.06
C THR A 273 -30.14 1.92 3.86
N GLU A 274 -29.61 1.76 5.08
CA GLU A 274 -29.19 2.88 5.91
C GLU A 274 -27.96 3.61 5.32
N PHE A 275 -26.98 2.89 4.78
CA PHE A 275 -25.81 3.47 4.12
C PHE A 275 -26.22 4.41 2.98
N TRP A 276 -27.04 3.94 2.04
CA TRP A 276 -27.47 4.73 0.90
C TRP A 276 -28.42 5.86 1.30
N ALA A 277 -29.25 5.68 2.33
CA ALA A 277 -30.07 6.76 2.88
C ALA A 277 -29.20 7.90 3.44
N ARG A 278 -28.09 7.59 4.13
CA ARG A 278 -27.14 8.62 4.60
C ARG A 278 -26.34 9.23 3.45
N TYR A 279 -25.90 8.40 2.49
CA TYR A 279 -25.17 8.89 1.31
C TYR A 279 -26.03 9.85 0.46
N LYS A 280 -27.33 9.58 0.27
CA LYS A 280 -28.26 10.47 -0.46
C LYS A 280 -28.40 11.84 0.19
N LYS A 281 -28.26 11.94 1.52
CA LYS A 281 -28.27 13.24 2.21
C LYS A 281 -27.03 14.09 1.93
N LEU A 282 -25.89 13.45 1.66
CA LEU A 282 -24.62 14.12 1.35
C LEU A 282 -24.45 14.40 -0.15
N HIS A 283 -25.01 13.52 -0.99
CA HIS A 283 -24.87 13.56 -2.45
C HIS A 283 -26.23 13.33 -3.12
N PRO A 284 -27.19 14.26 -2.95
CA PRO A 284 -28.57 14.06 -3.41
C PRO A 284 -28.71 13.88 -4.92
N ASP A 285 -27.82 14.50 -5.69
CA ASP A 285 -27.88 14.55 -7.16
C ASP A 285 -27.00 13.45 -7.81
N ASN A 286 -26.49 12.49 -7.02
CA ASN A 286 -25.72 11.37 -7.54
C ASN A 286 -26.60 10.49 -8.45
N GLN A 287 -26.11 10.20 -9.66
CA GLN A 287 -26.83 9.44 -10.68
C GLN A 287 -27.30 8.06 -10.22
N LEU A 288 -26.64 7.43 -9.23
CA LEU A 288 -27.10 6.16 -8.64
C LEU A 288 -28.55 6.26 -8.14
N PHE A 289 -28.94 7.39 -7.58
CA PHE A 289 -30.30 7.56 -7.05
C PHE A 289 -31.34 7.69 -8.15
N VAL A 290 -30.98 8.26 -9.30
CA VAL A 290 -31.85 8.27 -10.48
C VAL A 290 -32.07 6.85 -10.98
N LEU A 291 -31.01 6.04 -11.06
CA LEU A 291 -31.11 4.63 -11.44
C LEU A 291 -31.98 3.83 -10.46
N ALA A 292 -31.86 4.11 -9.16
CA ALA A 292 -32.69 3.48 -8.14
C ALA A 292 -34.16 3.90 -8.22
N ASP A 293 -34.43 5.20 -8.40
CA ASP A 293 -35.78 5.75 -8.51
C ASP A 293 -36.49 5.24 -9.79
N ASN A 294 -35.73 4.92 -10.85
CA ASN A 294 -36.22 4.26 -12.07
C ASN A 294 -36.42 2.74 -11.95
N GLY A 295 -36.02 2.13 -10.82
CA GLY A 295 -36.09 0.68 -10.62
C GLY A 295 -35.01 -0.12 -11.36
N GLU A 296 -33.97 0.53 -11.89
CA GLU A 296 -32.84 -0.11 -12.57
C GLU A 296 -31.85 -0.73 -11.57
N VAL A 297 -31.76 -0.15 -10.36
CA VAL A 297 -30.84 -0.56 -9.29
C VAL A 297 -31.58 -0.74 -7.97
N CYS A 298 -31.23 -1.79 -7.22
CA CYS A 298 -31.77 -2.05 -5.89
C CYS A 298 -30.77 -1.65 -4.79
N LEU A 299 -30.96 -0.48 -4.18
CA LEU A 299 -30.00 0.07 -3.19
C LEU A 299 -29.73 -0.85 -2.00
N SER A 300 -30.72 -1.60 -1.50
CA SER A 300 -30.50 -2.57 -0.41
C SER A 300 -29.54 -3.70 -0.79
N ARG A 301 -29.30 -3.91 -2.09
CA ARG A 301 -28.36 -4.90 -2.65
C ARG A 301 -27.20 -4.27 -3.41
N THR A 302 -27.00 -2.96 -3.28
CA THR A 302 -25.88 -2.25 -3.88
C THR A 302 -24.75 -2.14 -2.87
N ILE A 303 -23.61 -2.78 -3.18
CA ILE A 303 -22.42 -2.79 -2.32
C ILE A 303 -21.59 -1.52 -2.58
N PRO A 304 -21.32 -0.70 -1.56
CA PRO A 304 -20.45 0.48 -1.69
C PRO A 304 -18.96 0.11 -1.57
N LEU A 305 -18.18 0.46 -2.59
CA LEU A 305 -16.73 0.25 -2.63
C LEU A 305 -15.95 1.56 -2.78
N PHE A 306 -14.68 1.52 -2.36
CA PHE A 306 -13.66 2.48 -2.77
C PHE A 306 -12.71 1.83 -3.77
N ALA A 307 -12.33 2.58 -4.80
CA ALA A 307 -11.15 2.27 -5.58
C ALA A 307 -9.92 2.85 -4.90
N HIS A 308 -8.77 2.24 -5.15
CA HIS A 308 -7.48 2.68 -4.65
C HIS A 308 -6.41 2.54 -5.73
N VAL A 309 -5.67 3.61 -5.94
CA VAL A 309 -4.52 3.66 -6.84
C VAL A 309 -3.26 4.06 -6.07
N ASP A 310 -2.17 3.31 -6.27
CA ASP A 310 -0.88 3.55 -5.61
C ASP A 310 0.30 3.35 -6.57
N GLU A 311 1.35 4.13 -6.38
CA GLU A 311 2.64 4.01 -7.08
C GLU A 311 3.67 3.34 -6.17
N GLY A 312 3.61 2.02 -6.11
CA GLY A 312 4.55 1.18 -5.38
C GLY A 312 5.86 0.92 -6.12
N ARG A 313 6.64 -0.02 -5.56
CA ARG A 313 7.84 -0.58 -6.19
C ARG A 313 7.77 -2.09 -6.23
N THR A 314 8.22 -2.69 -7.32
CA THR A 314 8.42 -4.13 -7.41
C THR A 314 9.57 -4.59 -6.51
N TYR A 315 9.71 -5.90 -6.34
CA TYR A 315 10.86 -6.49 -5.64
C TYR A 315 12.20 -6.05 -6.26
N LYS A 316 12.24 -5.82 -7.59
CA LYS A 316 13.41 -5.28 -8.32
C LYS A 316 13.46 -3.75 -8.31
N SER A 317 12.79 -3.11 -7.34
CA SER A 317 12.75 -1.65 -7.16
C SER A 317 12.22 -0.84 -8.35
N LYS A 318 11.57 -1.48 -9.33
CA LYS A 318 10.92 -0.78 -10.46
C LYS A 318 9.60 -0.18 -10.00
N ALA A 319 9.30 1.05 -10.39
CA ALA A 319 8.04 1.68 -10.05
C ALA A 319 6.86 0.96 -10.74
N LEU A 320 5.78 0.73 -9.98
CA LEU A 320 4.59 -0.01 -10.38
C LEU A 320 3.34 0.77 -9.96
N LEU A 321 2.38 0.93 -10.88
CA LEU A 321 1.03 1.35 -10.55
C LEU A 321 0.21 0.12 -10.13
N VAL A 322 -0.53 0.22 -9.04
CA VAL A 322 -1.48 -0.81 -8.60
C VAL A 322 -2.86 -0.19 -8.51
N LEU A 323 -3.84 -0.83 -9.16
CA LEU A 323 -5.25 -0.46 -9.08
C LEU A 323 -6.01 -1.59 -8.40
N SER A 324 -6.77 -1.23 -7.36
CA SER A 324 -7.50 -2.18 -6.52
C SER A 324 -8.81 -1.57 -6.03
N VAL A 325 -9.70 -2.41 -5.51
CA VAL A 325 -10.91 -1.98 -4.79
C VAL A 325 -10.99 -2.60 -3.42
N HIS A 326 -11.71 -1.95 -2.52
CA HIS A 326 -12.02 -2.50 -1.20
C HIS A 326 -13.38 -1.99 -0.71
N GLY A 327 -14.00 -2.73 0.21
CA GLY A 327 -15.25 -2.34 0.84
C GLY A 327 -15.17 -0.97 1.54
N CYS A 328 -16.19 -0.12 1.38
CA CYS A 328 -16.40 1.02 2.27
C CYS A 328 -16.70 0.54 3.70
N LEU A 329 -17.50 -0.52 3.76
CA LEU A 329 -17.91 -1.24 4.96
C LEU A 329 -16.99 -2.45 5.18
N GLY A 330 -16.94 -2.97 6.41
CA GLY A 330 -16.04 -4.03 6.84
C GLY A 330 -16.25 -4.39 8.30
N LYS A 331 -15.24 -4.90 9.00
CA LYS A 331 -15.40 -5.45 10.38
C LYS A 331 -15.18 -4.42 11.49
N GLY A 332 -15.05 -3.14 11.16
CA GLY A 332 -14.84 -2.03 12.08
C GLY A 332 -13.36 -1.69 12.27
N THR A 333 -13.07 -0.86 13.27
CA THR A 333 -11.70 -0.58 13.73
C THR A 333 -11.37 -1.37 14.99
N ARG A 334 -10.08 -1.55 15.30
CA ARG A 334 -9.67 -2.18 16.58
C ARG A 334 -10.20 -1.41 17.79
N ALA A 335 -10.23 -0.08 17.73
CA ALA A 335 -10.74 0.77 18.79
C ALA A 335 -12.27 0.63 18.96
N TYR A 336 -13.00 0.65 17.84
CA TYR A 336 -14.44 0.43 17.80
C TYR A 336 -14.83 -0.92 18.39
N ASN A 337 -14.15 -2.00 17.96
CA ASN A 337 -14.41 -3.36 18.44
C ASN A 337 -14.09 -3.53 19.94
N LYS A 338 -13.04 -2.87 20.44
CA LYS A 338 -12.72 -2.88 21.89
C LYS A 338 -13.79 -2.21 22.75
N ARG A 339 -14.43 -1.15 22.25
CA ARG A 339 -15.50 -0.42 22.96
C ARG A 339 -16.83 -1.18 22.98
N GLN A 340 -16.93 -2.36 22.37
CA GLN A 340 -18.15 -3.16 22.25
C GLN A 340 -19.36 -2.40 21.65
N VAL A 341 -19.09 -1.43 20.77
CA VAL A 341 -20.13 -0.58 20.14
C VAL A 341 -21.07 -1.37 19.21
N ARG A 342 -20.76 -2.64 18.91
CA ARG A 342 -21.66 -3.58 18.20
C ARG A 342 -23.01 -3.84 18.90
N LYS A 343 -23.23 -3.30 20.10
CA LYS A 343 -24.54 -3.31 20.76
C LYS A 343 -25.47 -2.15 20.36
N LEU A 344 -24.97 -1.14 19.63
CA LEU A 344 -25.81 -0.06 19.12
C LEU A 344 -26.69 -0.56 17.97
N HIS A 345 -27.93 -0.07 17.92
CA HIS A 345 -28.81 -0.36 16.78
C HIS A 345 -28.18 0.15 15.47
N LEU A 346 -28.50 -0.50 14.33
CA LEU A 346 -28.08 -0.06 12.98
C LEU A 346 -28.37 1.43 12.71
N LYS A 347 -29.47 1.95 13.27
CA LYS A 347 -29.87 3.36 13.22
C LYS A 347 -29.04 4.28 14.12
N GLU A 348 -28.44 3.75 15.18
CA GLU A 348 -27.67 4.50 16.19
C GLU A 348 -26.15 4.49 15.90
N ASP A 349 -25.67 3.51 15.12
CA ASP A 349 -24.47 3.48 14.25
C ASP A 349 -23.57 2.26 14.46
N PRO A 350 -23.55 1.34 13.49
CA PRO A 350 -22.49 0.37 13.42
C PRO A 350 -21.76 0.34 12.09
N MET A 351 -21.91 1.33 11.17
CA MET A 351 -21.32 1.34 9.81
C MET A 351 -19.82 1.01 9.85
N PRO A 352 -19.45 -0.28 9.78
CA PRO A 352 -18.19 -0.68 10.36
C PRO A 352 -17.14 -0.49 9.30
N LEU A 353 -16.12 0.30 9.60
CA LEU A 353 -15.08 0.62 8.62
C LEU A 353 -14.25 -0.63 8.26
N ASN A 354 -13.74 -0.68 7.04
CA ASN A 354 -12.90 -1.79 6.57
C ASN A 354 -11.43 -1.68 7.03
N TYR A 355 -11.19 -1.68 8.35
CA TYR A 355 -9.85 -1.57 8.95
C TYR A 355 -9.41 -2.79 9.77
N VAL A 356 -10.24 -3.83 9.82
CA VAL A 356 -9.97 -5.08 10.54
C VAL A 356 -10.15 -6.26 9.59
N GLY A 357 -9.16 -7.15 9.59
CA GLY A 357 -9.13 -8.32 8.72
C GLY A 357 -7.80 -8.41 7.96
N SER A 358 -7.65 -9.47 7.18
CA SER A 358 -6.52 -9.63 6.27
C SER A 358 -6.80 -8.83 5.00
N THR A 359 -5.85 -8.00 4.56
CA THR A 359 -5.98 -7.26 3.29
C THR A 359 -6.14 -8.21 2.10
N TRP A 360 -5.57 -9.42 2.18
CA TRP A 360 -5.76 -10.49 1.18
C TRP A 360 -7.22 -10.92 0.98
N SER A 361 -8.08 -10.66 1.97
CA SER A 361 -9.50 -11.02 1.94
C SER A 361 -10.44 -9.83 1.75
N THR A 362 -9.93 -8.59 1.79
CA THR A 362 -10.77 -7.38 1.77
C THR A 362 -10.36 -6.37 0.71
N HIS A 363 -9.20 -6.57 0.06
CA HIS A 363 -8.68 -5.74 -1.03
C HIS A 363 -8.50 -6.61 -2.26
N PHE A 364 -9.10 -6.18 -3.37
CA PHE A 364 -9.19 -6.95 -4.61
C PHE A 364 -8.46 -6.18 -5.71
N THR A 365 -7.36 -6.75 -6.19
CA THR A 365 -6.52 -6.12 -7.22
C THR A 365 -7.17 -6.26 -8.57
N PHE A 366 -7.40 -5.15 -9.26
CA PHE A 366 -7.87 -5.13 -10.63
C PHE A 366 -6.72 -5.35 -11.60
N ALA A 367 -5.63 -4.59 -11.45
CA ALA A 367 -4.46 -4.70 -12.31
C ALA A 367 -3.22 -4.07 -11.68
N SER A 368 -2.07 -4.37 -12.28
CA SER A 368 -0.83 -3.67 -12.00
C SER A 368 -0.09 -3.36 -13.30
N LEU A 369 0.53 -2.18 -13.37
CA LEU A 369 1.19 -1.70 -14.60
C LEU A 369 2.52 -1.04 -14.28
N LEU A 370 3.60 -1.49 -14.94
CA LEU A 370 4.93 -0.93 -14.71
C LEU A 370 5.02 0.50 -15.24
N ARG A 371 5.65 1.39 -14.47
CA ARG A 371 5.88 2.77 -14.90
C ARG A 371 6.73 2.87 -16.16
N ALA A 372 7.69 1.97 -16.34
CA ALA A 372 8.49 1.92 -17.56
C ALA A 372 7.62 1.65 -18.79
N SER A 373 6.62 0.77 -18.66
CA SER A 373 5.68 0.46 -19.73
C SER A 373 4.76 1.65 -20.01
N MET A 374 4.24 2.31 -18.97
CA MET A 374 3.44 3.54 -19.13
C MET A 374 4.22 4.68 -19.78
N ASN A 375 5.50 4.86 -19.45
CA ASN A 375 6.32 5.90 -20.05
C ASN A 375 6.57 5.65 -21.55
N LYS A 376 6.70 4.38 -21.95
CA LYS A 376 6.91 3.99 -23.35
C LYS A 376 5.61 3.98 -24.17
N HIS A 377 4.51 3.65 -23.51
CA HIS A 377 3.16 3.51 -24.08
C HIS A 377 2.15 4.23 -23.19
N PRO A 378 2.06 5.58 -23.23
CA PRO A 378 1.14 6.34 -22.38
C PRO A 378 -0.33 5.91 -22.53
N GLU A 379 -0.72 5.47 -23.72
CA GLU A 379 -2.06 4.95 -24.04
C GLU A 379 -2.45 3.73 -23.19
N SER A 380 -1.47 3.03 -22.61
CA SER A 380 -1.73 1.87 -21.77
C SER A 380 -2.44 2.19 -20.47
N LEU A 381 -2.22 3.39 -19.93
CA LEU A 381 -2.95 3.85 -18.75
C LEU A 381 -4.42 4.09 -19.08
N ASP A 382 -4.69 4.79 -20.18
CA ASP A 382 -6.05 5.10 -20.62
C ASP A 382 -6.84 3.83 -20.95
N ALA A 383 -6.22 2.88 -21.63
CA ALA A 383 -6.81 1.58 -21.91
C ALA A 383 -7.16 0.81 -20.62
N LEU A 384 -6.27 0.85 -19.62
CA LEU A 384 -6.51 0.22 -18.33
C LEU A 384 -7.64 0.91 -17.55
N MET A 385 -7.64 2.24 -17.50
CA MET A 385 -8.66 3.04 -16.83
C MET A 385 -10.03 2.91 -17.50
N GLY A 386 -10.07 2.86 -18.83
CA GLY A 386 -11.29 2.63 -19.59
C GLY A 386 -11.86 1.22 -19.40
N SER A 387 -11.00 0.19 -19.31
CA SER A 387 -11.45 -1.16 -18.96
C SER A 387 -12.00 -1.23 -17.54
N PHE A 388 -11.42 -0.46 -16.61
CA PHE A 388 -11.90 -0.38 -15.23
C PHE A 388 -13.26 0.28 -15.15
N SER A 389 -13.43 1.46 -15.74
CA SER A 389 -14.70 2.19 -15.73
C SER A 389 -15.83 1.46 -16.45
N ALA A 390 -15.53 0.75 -17.55
CA ALA A 390 -16.50 -0.12 -18.21
C ALA A 390 -17.01 -1.24 -17.30
N ASP A 391 -16.12 -1.84 -16.50
CA ASP A 391 -16.51 -2.85 -15.51
C ASP A 391 -17.29 -2.23 -14.35
N LEU A 392 -16.94 -1.02 -13.91
CA LEU A 392 -17.73 -0.26 -12.92
C LEU A 392 -19.14 0.05 -13.43
N HIS A 393 -19.25 0.51 -14.68
CA HIS A 393 -20.54 0.80 -15.30
C HIS A 393 -21.42 -0.45 -15.34
N PHE A 394 -20.89 -1.59 -15.80
CA PHE A 394 -21.59 -2.86 -15.79
C PHE A 394 -22.05 -3.25 -14.37
N CYS A 395 -21.15 -3.13 -13.39
CA CYS A 395 -21.42 -3.42 -12.00
C CYS A 395 -22.54 -2.55 -11.40
N SER A 396 -22.61 -1.26 -11.78
CA SER A 396 -23.57 -0.31 -11.23
C SER A 396 -24.91 -0.29 -11.95
N THR A 397 -24.96 -0.55 -13.27
CA THR A 397 -26.21 -0.49 -14.06
C THR A 397 -26.83 -1.86 -14.27
N THR A 398 -26.00 -2.86 -14.60
CA THR A 398 -26.49 -4.21 -14.91
C THR A 398 -26.53 -5.08 -13.67
N GLY A 399 -25.51 -4.99 -12.80
CA GLY A 399 -25.36 -5.82 -11.61
C GLY A 399 -24.85 -7.23 -11.92
N ILE A 400 -24.44 -7.95 -10.87
CA ILE A 400 -23.82 -9.27 -10.93
C ILE A 400 -24.80 -10.31 -10.37
N ALA A 401 -25.14 -11.32 -11.18
CA ALA A 401 -25.96 -12.44 -10.77
C ALA A 401 -25.11 -13.65 -10.34
N ALA A 402 -25.58 -14.36 -9.32
CA ALA A 402 -25.04 -15.64 -8.91
C ALA A 402 -25.17 -16.66 -10.04
N SER A 403 -24.30 -17.66 -10.09
CA SER A 403 -24.38 -18.78 -11.02
C SER A 403 -25.68 -19.57 -10.87
N SER A 404 -26.30 -19.56 -9.68
CA SER A 404 -27.63 -20.14 -9.46
C SER A 404 -28.78 -19.32 -10.05
N GLY A 405 -28.54 -18.06 -10.43
CA GLY A 405 -29.55 -17.11 -10.89
C GLY A 405 -30.48 -16.56 -9.79
N GLN A 406 -30.38 -17.07 -8.56
CA GLN A 406 -31.30 -16.70 -7.47
C GLN A 406 -30.94 -15.37 -6.80
N ARG A 407 -29.67 -14.98 -6.85
CA ARG A 407 -29.17 -13.76 -6.19
C ARG A 407 -28.57 -12.82 -7.21
N LYS A 408 -28.81 -11.53 -7.02
CA LYS A 408 -28.24 -10.45 -7.84
C LYS A 408 -27.89 -9.28 -6.94
N VAL A 409 -26.68 -8.76 -7.12
CA VAL A 409 -26.16 -7.58 -6.39
C VAL A 409 -25.65 -6.54 -7.36
N TRP A 410 -25.63 -5.28 -6.94
CA TRP A 410 -24.99 -4.20 -7.68
C TRP A 410 -23.78 -3.72 -6.91
N VAL A 411 -22.88 -3.03 -7.58
CA VAL A 411 -21.71 -2.44 -6.95
C VAL A 411 -21.57 -1.00 -7.41
N GLN A 412 -21.37 -0.10 -6.46
CA GLN A 412 -21.06 1.30 -6.72
C GLN A 412 -19.71 1.64 -6.10
N VAL A 413 -18.77 2.11 -6.92
CA VAL A 413 -17.55 2.74 -6.42
C VAL A 413 -17.82 4.22 -6.17
N ILE A 414 -17.76 4.63 -4.91
CA ILE A 414 -18.12 6.01 -4.49
C ILE A 414 -16.93 6.96 -4.45
N GLY A 415 -15.72 6.48 -4.68
CA GLY A 415 -14.54 7.32 -4.80
C GLY A 415 -13.25 6.54 -5.04
N LEU A 416 -12.28 7.23 -5.63
CA LEU A 416 -10.92 6.76 -5.85
C LEU A 416 -9.97 7.41 -4.84
N LYS A 417 -9.33 6.58 -4.03
CA LYS A 417 -8.27 6.99 -3.11
C LYS A 417 -6.91 6.83 -3.77
N GLY A 418 -5.98 7.70 -3.43
CA GLY A 418 -4.59 7.57 -3.83
C GLY A 418 -3.75 8.74 -3.33
N ASP A 419 -2.44 8.64 -3.51
CA ASP A 419 -1.59 9.80 -3.33
C ASP A 419 -1.81 10.82 -4.46
N LEU A 420 -1.45 12.08 -4.21
CA LEU A 420 -1.67 13.15 -5.20
C LEU A 420 -1.01 12.87 -6.56
N PRO A 421 0.24 12.33 -6.65
CA PRO A 421 0.83 11.93 -7.92
C PRO A 421 -0.01 10.93 -8.70
N ALA A 422 -0.48 9.85 -8.06
CA ALA A 422 -1.27 8.82 -8.73
C ALA A 422 -2.61 9.38 -9.19
N LEU A 423 -3.32 10.10 -8.31
CA LEU A 423 -4.61 10.75 -8.63
C LEU A 423 -4.47 11.73 -9.81
N SER A 424 -3.44 12.58 -9.80
CA SER A 424 -3.18 13.54 -10.88
C SER A 424 -2.95 12.86 -12.23
N LYS A 425 -2.36 11.66 -12.22
CA LYS A 425 -2.07 10.91 -13.43
C LYS A 425 -3.31 10.23 -13.99
N VAL A 426 -4.05 9.49 -13.16
CA VAL A 426 -5.25 8.76 -13.60
C VAL A 426 -6.43 9.67 -13.89
N GLY A 427 -6.52 10.80 -13.19
CA GLY A 427 -7.55 11.81 -13.42
C GLY A 427 -7.19 12.82 -14.52
N GLY A 428 -5.96 12.76 -15.08
CA GLY A 428 -5.54 13.65 -16.16
C GLY A 428 -5.60 15.14 -15.79
N PHE A 429 -5.28 15.49 -14.54
CA PHE A 429 -5.54 16.84 -14.04
C PHE A 429 -4.65 17.91 -14.70
N GLU A 430 -5.28 18.95 -15.25
CA GLU A 430 -4.66 20.20 -15.67
C GLU A 430 -4.21 21.06 -14.49
N ARG A 431 -4.74 20.81 -13.30
CA ARG A 431 -4.35 21.52 -12.07
C ARG A 431 -3.99 20.52 -11.00
N SER A 432 -2.76 20.58 -10.52
CA SER A 432 -2.28 19.66 -9.49
C SER A 432 -1.04 20.20 -8.76
N PHE A 433 -0.74 19.62 -7.60
CA PHE A 433 0.37 20.01 -6.73
C PHE A 433 1.73 20.03 -7.45
N ALA A 434 1.87 19.30 -8.56
CA ALA A 434 3.09 19.29 -9.37
C ALA A 434 3.34 20.64 -10.08
N ARG A 435 2.32 21.49 -10.20
CA ARG A 435 2.37 22.81 -10.84
C ARG A 435 2.64 23.97 -9.89
N VAL A 436 2.91 23.67 -8.61
CA VAL A 436 3.27 24.70 -7.61
C VAL A 436 4.47 25.51 -8.11
N PRO A 437 4.39 26.86 -8.13
CA PRO A 437 5.51 27.73 -8.46
C PRO A 437 6.71 27.46 -7.55
N LYS A 438 7.88 27.20 -8.13
CA LYS A 438 9.12 26.91 -7.38
C LYS A 438 10.03 28.13 -7.20
N LYS A 439 9.65 29.24 -7.83
CA LYS A 439 10.40 30.51 -7.82
C LYS A 439 9.39 31.62 -7.56
N ALA A 440 9.85 32.70 -6.94
CA ALA A 440 9.03 33.88 -6.67
C ALA A 440 8.42 34.50 -7.94
N ALA A 441 9.08 34.33 -9.08
CA ALA A 441 8.54 34.71 -10.39
C ALA A 441 8.72 33.58 -11.40
N SER A 442 7.68 33.34 -12.20
CA SER A 442 7.66 32.41 -13.33
C SER A 442 7.37 33.17 -14.62
N LYS A 443 7.90 32.69 -15.76
CA LYS A 443 7.53 33.20 -17.09
C LYS A 443 6.18 32.66 -17.57
N ILE A 444 5.71 31.59 -16.93
CA ILE A 444 4.48 30.88 -17.29
C ILE A 444 3.57 30.98 -16.10
N ASN A 445 2.36 31.49 -16.34
CA ASN A 445 1.34 31.63 -15.32
C ASN A 445 0.99 30.27 -14.74
N CYS A 446 0.88 30.18 -13.41
CA CYS A 446 0.45 28.96 -12.76
C CYS A 446 -1.03 28.70 -13.10
N PRO A 447 -1.36 27.56 -13.72
CA PRO A 447 -2.74 27.23 -14.06
C PRO A 447 -3.53 26.71 -12.86
N GLY A 448 -2.92 26.65 -11.67
CA GLY A 448 -3.50 26.13 -10.43
C GLY A 448 -2.84 24.86 -9.92
N ILE A 449 -2.90 24.68 -8.60
CA ILE A 449 -2.21 23.62 -7.85
C ILE A 449 -3.14 22.58 -7.23
N CYS A 450 -4.46 22.78 -7.35
CA CYS A 450 -5.48 21.91 -6.80
C CYS A 450 -6.46 21.48 -7.90
N TRP A 451 -6.88 20.21 -7.89
CA TRP A 451 -7.90 19.73 -8.84
C TRP A 451 -9.30 20.14 -8.42
N MET A 452 -9.53 20.32 -7.11
CA MET A 452 -10.85 20.64 -6.56
C MET A 452 -11.18 22.14 -6.63
N CYS A 453 -10.20 23.03 -6.59
CA CYS A 453 -10.41 24.49 -6.61
C CYS A 453 -9.44 25.20 -7.55
N MET A 454 -9.50 26.54 -7.55
CA MET A 454 -8.65 27.41 -8.36
C MET A 454 -7.42 27.91 -7.57
N ALA A 455 -7.07 27.31 -6.44
CA ALA A 455 -5.87 27.68 -5.67
C ALA A 455 -4.62 27.68 -6.57
N GLY A 456 -3.87 28.77 -6.52
CA GLY A 456 -2.64 29.00 -7.27
C GLY A 456 -2.85 29.38 -8.73
N VAL A 457 -4.08 29.65 -9.17
CA VAL A 457 -4.34 30.22 -10.49
C VAL A 457 -3.87 31.68 -10.50
N GLU A 458 -3.04 32.05 -11.48
CA GLU A 458 -2.53 33.44 -11.61
C GLU A 458 -3.37 34.30 -12.57
N GLU A 459 -4.06 33.69 -13.54
CA GLU A 459 -4.92 34.38 -14.51
C GLU A 459 -6.24 33.63 -14.78
N PRO A 460 -7.33 34.35 -15.11
CA PRO A 460 -7.44 35.81 -15.24
C PRO A 460 -7.50 36.55 -13.89
N GLU A 461 -7.88 35.86 -12.81
CA GLU A 461 -7.92 36.39 -11.46
C GLU A 461 -6.97 35.58 -10.58
N HIS A 462 -6.11 36.27 -9.84
CA HIS A 462 -5.13 35.62 -8.97
C HIS A 462 -5.81 35.06 -7.72
N VAL A 463 -5.70 33.75 -7.53
CA VAL A 463 -6.27 33.02 -6.40
C VAL A 463 -5.11 32.45 -5.55
N PRO A 464 -4.65 33.18 -4.51
CA PRO A 464 -3.47 32.78 -3.74
C PRO A 464 -3.72 31.46 -3.02
N PHE A 465 -2.79 30.51 -3.09
CA PHE A 465 -2.92 29.21 -2.42
C PHE A 465 -2.34 29.22 -1.01
N GLU A 466 -1.52 30.22 -0.70
CA GLU A 466 -0.87 30.45 0.58
C GLU A 466 -1.78 31.15 1.59
N ASP A 467 -2.99 31.52 1.18
CA ASP A 467 -4.00 32.05 2.09
C ASP A 467 -4.61 30.91 2.91
N PHE A 468 -4.21 30.81 4.17
CA PHE A 468 -4.72 29.85 5.15
C PHE A 468 -5.80 30.44 6.05
N THR A 469 -6.31 31.64 5.76
CA THR A 469 -7.37 32.26 6.55
C THR A 469 -8.71 31.54 6.33
N PRO A 470 -9.68 31.65 7.26
CA PRO A 470 -11.02 31.09 7.05
C PRO A 470 -11.75 31.65 5.82
N GLN A 471 -11.33 32.83 5.34
CA GLN A 471 -11.88 33.57 4.21
C GLN A 471 -11.08 33.37 2.91
N ALA A 472 -10.18 32.39 2.86
CA ALA A 472 -9.29 32.22 1.72
C ALA A 472 -10.05 32.10 0.39
N ALA A 473 -9.60 32.89 -0.60
CA ALA A 473 -10.30 33.06 -1.87
C ALA A 473 -10.57 31.73 -2.60
N TRP A 474 -9.62 30.80 -2.54
CA TRP A 474 -9.74 29.49 -3.19
C TRP A 474 -10.92 28.67 -2.67
N LYS A 475 -11.39 28.89 -1.44
CA LYS A 475 -12.47 28.11 -0.82
C LYS A 475 -13.79 28.26 -1.58
N ASN A 476 -14.06 29.46 -2.08
CA ASN A 476 -15.26 29.77 -2.85
C ASN A 476 -15.18 29.27 -4.30
N THR A 477 -13.99 28.86 -4.76
CA THR A 477 -13.76 28.37 -6.13
C THR A 477 -13.83 26.85 -6.27
N MET A 478 -14.15 26.14 -5.17
CA MET A 478 -14.30 24.69 -5.16
C MET A 478 -15.35 24.24 -6.20
N PHE A 479 -14.97 23.30 -7.06
CA PHE A 479 -15.81 22.66 -8.08
C PHE A 479 -16.42 23.59 -9.14
N GLN A 480 -15.94 24.84 -9.24
CA GLN A 480 -16.43 25.79 -10.25
C GLN A 480 -15.92 25.51 -11.67
N LYS A 481 -14.74 24.88 -11.78
CA LYS A 481 -14.10 24.57 -13.06
C LYS A 481 -13.54 23.16 -13.02
N ARG A 482 -13.86 22.33 -14.02
CA ARG A 482 -13.28 20.99 -14.14
C ARG A 482 -11.75 21.05 -14.22
N PRO A 483 -11.02 20.11 -13.61
CA PRO A 483 -9.57 20.04 -13.72
C PRO A 483 -9.12 19.26 -14.97
N TRP A 484 -10.00 19.06 -15.96
CA TRP A 484 -9.71 18.39 -17.22
C TRP A 484 -10.55 18.99 -18.35
N VAL A 485 -10.10 18.83 -19.60
CA VAL A 485 -10.89 19.22 -20.79
C VAL A 485 -11.97 18.19 -21.10
N ASN A 486 -11.60 16.91 -21.07
CA ASN A 486 -12.48 15.78 -21.34
C ASN A 486 -12.49 14.86 -20.13
N ASP A 487 -13.62 14.21 -19.87
CA ASP A 487 -13.73 13.28 -18.75
C ASP A 487 -12.68 12.17 -18.84
N PRO A 488 -11.87 11.96 -17.78
CA PRO A 488 -10.83 10.95 -17.80
C PRO A 488 -11.43 9.55 -17.95
N PRO A 489 -10.75 8.61 -18.63
CA PRO A 489 -11.32 7.29 -18.91
C PRO A 489 -11.82 6.56 -17.66
N ILE A 490 -11.22 6.80 -16.50
CA ILE A 490 -11.57 6.15 -15.22
C ILE A 490 -12.98 6.50 -14.70
N ILE A 491 -13.57 7.63 -15.12
CA ILE A 491 -14.91 8.04 -14.69
C ILE A 491 -15.99 7.90 -15.76
N GLN A 492 -15.60 7.55 -17.00
CA GLN A 492 -16.55 7.46 -18.10
C GLN A 492 -17.60 6.39 -17.85
N GLY A 493 -18.88 6.78 -17.87
CA GLY A 493 -20.02 5.90 -17.60
C GLY A 493 -20.23 5.52 -16.14
N VAL A 494 -19.37 5.96 -15.22
CA VAL A 494 -19.56 5.74 -13.78
C VAL A 494 -20.71 6.61 -13.30
N ALA A 495 -21.64 6.06 -12.52
CA ALA A 495 -22.72 6.83 -11.91
C ALA A 495 -22.14 7.77 -10.85
N LEU A 496 -22.01 9.05 -11.20
CA LEU A 496 -21.40 10.09 -10.38
C LEU A 496 -22.39 11.22 -10.08
N GLU A 497 -21.93 12.16 -9.28
CA GLU A 497 -22.56 13.45 -9.06
C GLU A 497 -22.20 14.39 -10.23
N PRO A 498 -23.12 14.73 -11.15
CA PRO A 498 -22.78 15.46 -12.38
C PRO A 498 -22.26 16.87 -12.12
N SER A 499 -22.68 17.48 -11.01
CA SER A 499 -22.26 18.82 -10.62
C SER A 499 -20.79 18.86 -10.19
N GLN A 500 -20.27 17.78 -9.58
CA GLN A 500 -18.93 17.69 -9.01
C GLN A 500 -18.27 16.29 -9.17
N PRO A 501 -18.11 15.74 -10.40
CA PRO A 501 -17.43 14.48 -10.68
C PRO A 501 -15.99 14.44 -10.12
N GLU A 502 -15.28 15.56 -10.05
CA GLU A 502 -13.94 15.63 -9.46
C GLU A 502 -13.89 15.33 -7.95
N ALA A 503 -15.02 15.43 -7.25
CA ALA A 503 -15.12 15.02 -5.85
C ALA A 503 -15.02 13.49 -5.68
N TRP A 504 -15.14 12.72 -6.76
CA TRP A 504 -14.89 11.28 -6.75
C TRP A 504 -13.41 10.94 -6.51
N PHE A 505 -12.48 11.86 -6.82
CA PHE A 505 -11.07 11.70 -6.49
C PHE A 505 -10.82 12.16 -5.05
N LEU A 506 -10.56 11.20 -4.16
CA LEU A 506 -10.45 11.41 -2.73
C LEU A 506 -9.01 11.63 -2.29
N THR A 507 -8.79 12.73 -1.61
CA THR A 507 -7.49 13.09 -1.05
C THR A 507 -7.12 12.19 0.13
N ASP A 508 -5.88 11.67 0.14
CA ASP A 508 -5.34 11.04 1.34
C ASP A 508 -4.78 12.12 2.28
N LEU A 509 -5.62 12.53 3.23
CA LEU A 509 -5.27 13.54 4.22
C LEU A 509 -3.98 13.20 4.98
N TRP A 510 -3.76 11.92 5.31
CA TRP A 510 -2.63 11.50 6.12
C TRP A 510 -1.33 11.49 5.33
N HIS A 511 -1.35 11.02 4.08
CA HIS A 511 -0.18 11.14 3.21
C HIS A 511 0.17 12.60 2.96
N ASN A 512 -0.82 13.44 2.68
CA ASN A 512 -0.62 14.87 2.43
C ASN A 512 -0.11 15.61 3.65
N PHE A 513 -0.65 15.30 4.83
CA PHE A 513 -0.20 15.91 6.07
C PHE A 513 1.20 15.42 6.46
N HIS A 514 1.40 14.11 6.59
CA HIS A 514 2.66 13.55 7.09
C HIS A 514 3.85 13.83 6.17
N ASN A 515 3.66 13.77 4.85
CA ASN A 515 4.73 14.06 3.89
C ASN A 515 4.80 15.54 3.46
N GLY A 516 3.77 16.33 3.77
CA GLY A 516 3.71 17.77 3.53
C GLY A 516 3.81 18.56 4.83
N LEU A 517 2.70 19.18 5.26
CA LEU A 517 2.66 20.18 6.33
C LEU A 517 3.32 19.74 7.65
N ALA A 518 3.16 18.48 8.06
CA ALA A 518 3.72 17.98 9.30
C ALA A 518 5.26 18.09 9.35
N LYS A 519 5.94 17.97 8.20
CA LYS A 519 7.39 18.10 8.13
C LYS A 519 7.85 19.51 8.47
N PHE A 520 7.21 20.50 7.85
CA PHE A 520 7.45 21.90 8.12
C PHE A 520 7.17 22.21 9.59
N TRP A 521 5.99 21.80 10.07
CA TRP A 521 5.57 22.10 11.44
C TRP A 521 6.54 21.50 12.48
N VAL A 522 6.86 20.21 12.41
CA VAL A 522 7.77 19.60 13.40
C VAL A 522 9.20 20.10 13.27
N ALA A 523 9.70 20.37 12.05
CA ALA A 523 11.03 20.94 11.89
C ALA A 523 11.14 22.33 12.52
N ASN A 524 10.12 23.18 12.30
CA ASN A 524 10.04 24.50 12.92
C ASN A 524 9.90 24.40 14.44
N ALA A 525 9.07 23.50 14.96
CA ALA A 525 8.93 23.28 16.40
C ALA A 525 10.27 22.89 17.06
N LEU A 526 11.01 21.96 16.47
CA LEU A 526 12.34 21.57 16.98
C LEU A 526 13.33 22.73 16.95
N VAL A 527 13.36 23.51 15.86
CA VAL A 527 14.23 24.69 15.75
C VAL A 527 13.86 25.76 16.77
N MET A 528 12.56 26.00 17.00
CA MET A 528 12.10 26.88 18.07
C MET A 528 12.58 26.38 19.43
N PHE A 529 12.42 25.08 19.73
CA PHE A 529 12.91 24.51 21.00
C PHE A 529 14.41 24.70 21.18
N MET A 530 15.18 24.52 20.09
CA MET A 530 16.61 24.76 20.12
C MET A 530 16.92 26.19 20.49
N PHE A 531 16.24 27.19 19.91
CA PHE A 531 16.61 28.59 20.07
C PHE A 531 15.98 29.31 21.27
N THR A 532 14.93 28.75 21.87
CA THR A 532 14.38 29.24 23.14
C THR A 532 15.41 29.15 24.27
N PRO A 533 15.77 30.28 24.92
CA PRO A 533 16.67 30.29 26.06
C PRO A 533 16.18 29.40 27.21
N GLY A 534 17.07 28.61 27.79
CA GLY A 534 16.78 27.77 28.97
C GLY A 534 16.02 26.48 28.68
N LEU A 535 15.48 26.29 27.47
CA LEU A 535 14.71 25.09 27.13
C LEU A 535 15.61 23.90 26.78
N VAL A 536 16.62 24.12 25.92
CA VAL A 536 17.65 23.13 25.60
C VAL A 536 18.96 23.50 26.29
N PRO A 537 19.52 22.65 27.18
CA PRO A 537 20.70 22.97 27.98
C PRO A 537 22.00 22.78 27.17
N ALA A 538 22.12 23.48 26.04
CA ALA A 538 23.28 23.41 25.16
C ALA A 538 23.56 24.77 24.47
N ARG A 539 24.81 25.01 24.06
CA ARG A 539 25.27 26.34 23.60
C ARG A 539 25.38 26.47 22.08
N SER A 540 26.03 25.53 21.40
CA SER A 540 26.14 25.55 19.94
C SER A 540 24.95 24.86 19.27
N VAL A 541 24.69 25.19 18.00
CA VAL A 541 23.65 24.55 17.19
C VAL A 541 23.83 23.03 17.15
N GLU A 542 25.05 22.56 16.94
CA GLU A 542 25.40 21.14 16.89
C GLU A 542 25.15 20.45 18.23
N SER A 543 25.52 21.10 19.35
CA SER A 543 25.27 20.55 20.69
C SER A 543 23.77 20.50 21.03
N ARG A 544 22.97 21.46 20.56
CA ARG A 544 21.51 21.49 20.70
C ARG A 544 20.85 20.39 19.88
N LEU A 545 21.27 20.19 18.64
CA LEU A 545 20.81 19.10 17.77
C LEU A 545 21.14 17.73 18.36
N GLN A 546 22.35 17.54 18.86
CA GLN A 546 22.76 16.31 19.52
C GLN A 546 21.91 16.04 20.79
N TRP A 547 21.65 17.09 21.58
CA TRP A 547 20.82 16.96 22.77
C TRP A 547 19.39 16.53 22.42
N LEU A 548 18.74 17.18 21.45
CA LEU A 548 17.40 16.81 20.98
C LEU A 548 17.38 15.40 20.38
N SER A 549 18.43 15.01 19.67
CA SER A 549 18.56 13.65 19.13
C SER A 549 18.56 12.61 20.25
N ASN A 550 19.33 12.86 21.31
CA ASN A 550 19.41 11.96 22.46
C ASN A 550 18.09 11.89 23.23
N ASP A 551 17.42 13.02 23.44
CA ASP A 551 16.12 13.08 24.12
C ASP A 551 15.01 12.41 23.29
N PHE A 552 15.03 12.56 21.97
CA PHE A 552 14.13 11.85 21.04
C PHE A 552 14.35 10.33 21.08
N LEU A 553 15.59 9.87 21.02
CA LEU A 553 15.90 8.44 21.13
C LEU A 553 15.47 7.88 22.50
N ALA A 554 15.67 8.66 23.58
CA ALA A 554 15.19 8.29 24.90
C ALA A 554 13.66 8.21 24.96
N PHE A 555 12.95 9.16 24.35
CA PHE A 555 11.50 9.12 24.17
C PHE A 555 11.04 7.87 23.43
N CYS A 556 11.65 7.57 22.28
CA CYS A 556 11.34 6.37 21.50
C CYS A 556 11.52 5.10 22.34
N ASN A 557 12.59 5.01 23.13
CA ASN A 557 12.81 3.90 24.05
C ASN A 557 11.70 3.80 25.12
N ARG A 558 11.34 4.92 25.77
CA ARG A 558 10.25 4.97 26.78
C ARG A 558 8.91 4.51 26.21
N LYS A 559 8.58 4.93 24.98
CA LYS A 559 7.33 4.60 24.29
C LYS A 559 7.39 3.28 23.50
N LYS A 560 8.53 2.58 23.51
CA LYS A 560 8.77 1.34 22.72
C LYS A 560 8.52 1.54 21.22
N ILE A 561 8.89 2.70 20.71
CA ILE A 561 8.84 3.06 19.29
C ILE A 561 10.22 2.78 18.68
N LEU A 562 10.26 2.10 17.53
CA LEU A 562 11.51 1.94 16.78
C LEU A 562 11.78 3.23 15.97
N PRO A 563 12.83 4.01 16.30
CA PRO A 563 13.08 5.29 15.62
C PRO A 563 13.54 5.06 14.18
N PHE A 564 12.86 5.70 13.24
CA PHE A 564 13.26 5.67 11.82
C PHE A 564 14.39 6.68 11.54
N LEU A 565 14.31 7.86 12.16
CA LEU A 565 15.38 8.85 12.17
C LEU A 565 16.24 8.63 13.42
N ARG A 566 17.57 8.62 13.29
CA ARG A 566 18.49 8.38 14.41
C ARG A 566 19.05 9.64 15.06
N GLU A 567 19.03 10.74 14.32
CA GLU A 567 19.55 12.03 14.75
C GLU A 567 18.81 13.16 14.04
N PHE A 568 18.67 14.29 14.71
CA PHE A 568 18.36 15.57 14.09
C PHE A 568 19.68 16.24 13.73
N ASN A 569 19.80 16.70 12.49
CA ASN A 569 20.98 17.39 11.99
C ASN A 569 20.57 18.53 11.05
N ARG A 570 21.54 19.36 10.65
CA ARG A 570 21.24 20.51 9.77
C ARG A 570 20.56 20.08 8.47
N ASP A 571 21.07 19.03 7.84
CA ASP A 571 20.53 18.53 6.57
C ASP A 571 19.08 18.10 6.70
N ASN A 572 18.74 17.31 7.72
CA ASN A 572 17.39 16.78 7.86
C ASN A 572 16.37 17.81 8.35
N LEU A 573 16.80 18.92 8.95
CA LEU A 573 15.94 20.05 9.28
C LEU A 573 15.94 21.15 8.20
N SER A 574 16.84 21.09 7.21
CA SER A 574 17.11 22.18 6.26
C SER A 574 17.62 23.47 6.96
N LEU A 575 18.42 23.32 8.01
CA LEU A 575 18.95 24.42 8.82
C LEU A 575 20.39 24.79 8.39
N ASP A 576 20.52 25.31 7.18
CA ASP A 576 21.82 25.75 6.64
C ASP A 576 22.30 27.07 7.27
N SER A 577 21.37 27.94 7.62
CA SER A 577 21.62 29.23 8.26
C SER A 577 20.47 29.61 9.21
N PHE A 578 20.66 30.65 10.03
CA PHE A 578 19.61 31.20 10.89
C PHE A 578 18.45 31.85 10.12
N HIS A 579 18.66 32.17 8.83
CA HIS A 579 17.63 32.71 7.95
C HIS A 579 16.94 31.63 7.11
N SER A 580 17.39 30.38 7.22
CA SER A 580 16.80 29.26 6.47
C SER A 580 15.48 28.86 7.11
N TYR A 581 14.42 28.78 6.31
CA TYR A 581 13.14 28.24 6.75
C TYR A 581 13.24 26.71 6.91
N PRO A 582 13.03 26.15 8.12
CA PRO A 582 13.10 24.71 8.35
C PRO A 582 12.00 23.95 7.59
N GLN A 583 12.36 22.87 6.90
CA GLN A 583 11.41 22.14 6.03
C GLN A 583 11.23 20.66 6.37
N GLY A 584 12.19 20.06 7.07
CA GLY A 584 12.20 18.61 7.32
C GLY A 584 12.44 17.79 6.04
N LEU A 585 13.69 17.41 5.76
CA LEU A 585 14.09 16.73 4.51
C LEU A 585 14.07 15.20 4.57
N TRP A 586 13.39 14.59 5.54
CA TRP A 586 13.26 13.14 5.59
C TRP A 586 12.29 12.58 4.54
N SER A 587 12.56 11.37 4.08
CA SER A 587 11.85 10.73 2.96
C SER A 587 10.65 9.86 3.37
N LYS A 588 10.45 9.62 4.68
CA LYS A 588 9.40 8.71 5.17
C LYS A 588 8.43 9.43 6.11
N ALA A 589 7.14 9.34 5.79
CA ALA A 589 6.04 9.89 6.57
C ALA A 589 6.10 9.54 8.07
N VAL A 590 6.53 8.31 8.39
CA VAL A 590 6.64 7.82 9.77
C VAL A 590 7.54 8.69 10.65
N VAL A 591 8.55 9.36 10.07
CA VAL A 591 9.42 10.27 10.83
C VAL A 591 8.60 11.46 11.33
N SER A 592 7.75 12.06 10.49
CA SER A 592 6.86 13.15 10.92
C SER A 592 5.96 12.71 12.06
N THR A 593 5.32 11.54 11.96
CA THR A 593 4.44 11.01 13.00
C THR A 593 5.20 10.74 14.32
N GLN A 594 6.38 10.13 14.25
CA GLN A 594 7.21 9.87 15.43
C GLN A 594 7.68 11.18 16.09
N THR A 595 8.09 12.16 15.30
CA THR A 595 8.53 13.47 15.79
C THR A 595 7.37 14.26 16.37
N MET A 596 6.15 14.19 15.81
CA MET A 596 4.98 14.82 16.42
C MET A 596 4.68 14.27 17.82
N LEU A 597 4.70 12.95 17.99
CA LEU A 597 4.52 12.32 19.31
C LEU A 597 5.63 12.73 20.29
N TYR A 598 6.85 12.92 19.78
CA TYR A 598 7.96 13.44 20.58
C TYR A 598 7.75 14.90 20.97
N VAL A 599 7.31 15.76 20.04
CA VAL A 599 7.00 17.17 20.30
C VAL A 599 5.91 17.27 21.37
N GLU A 600 4.86 16.45 21.31
CA GLU A 600 3.84 16.37 22.36
C GLU A 600 4.44 16.00 23.73
N ASP A 601 5.23 14.93 23.81
CA ASP A 601 5.92 14.51 25.06
C ASP A 601 6.91 15.58 25.57
N PHE A 602 7.55 16.30 24.66
CA PHE A 602 8.45 17.39 24.97
C PHE A 602 7.69 18.60 25.56
N CYS A 603 6.59 18.99 24.91
CA CYS A 603 5.72 20.07 25.37
C CYS A 603 5.17 19.79 26.77
N GLU A 604 4.70 18.58 27.03
CA GLU A 604 4.25 18.16 28.38
C GLU A 604 5.38 18.29 29.42
N ARG A 605 6.60 17.89 29.07
CA ARG A 605 7.73 17.91 30.00
C ARG A 605 8.31 19.30 30.24
N PHE A 606 8.29 20.21 29.26
CA PHE A 606 9.08 21.43 29.36
C PHE A 606 8.33 22.73 29.09
N ILE A 607 7.13 22.68 28.52
CA ILE A 607 6.40 23.89 28.07
C ILE A 607 5.12 24.09 28.87
N ARG A 608 4.24 23.09 28.94
CA ARG A 608 2.94 23.24 29.61
C ARG A 608 3.12 23.62 31.09
N GLY A 609 2.51 24.75 31.47
CA GLY A 609 2.60 25.30 32.83
C GLY A 609 4.01 25.78 33.24
N LYS A 610 4.95 25.91 32.28
CA LYS A 610 6.36 26.21 32.54
C LYS A 610 6.91 27.41 31.76
N THR A 611 6.14 27.95 30.81
CA THR A 611 6.50 29.14 30.04
C THR A 611 5.28 30.01 29.79
N ASP A 612 5.51 31.32 29.68
CA ASP A 612 4.52 32.29 29.23
C ASP A 612 4.64 32.70 27.76
N ASP A 613 5.65 32.18 27.07
CA ASP A 613 5.86 32.41 25.63
C ASP A 613 4.66 31.86 24.82
N GLN A 614 3.96 32.75 24.13
CA GLN A 614 2.77 32.40 23.37
C GLN A 614 3.08 31.47 22.19
N ILE A 615 4.23 31.63 21.52
CA ILE A 615 4.60 30.76 20.39
C ILE A 615 4.83 29.34 20.89
N LEU A 616 5.47 29.17 22.05
CA LEU A 616 5.64 27.85 22.66
C LEU A 616 4.32 27.24 23.13
N LYS A 617 3.39 28.06 23.64
CA LYS A 617 2.03 27.62 23.97
C LYS A 617 1.27 27.16 22.73
N ASP A 618 1.42 27.85 21.60
CA ASP A 618 0.77 27.47 20.33
C ASP A 618 1.34 26.15 19.74
N ILE A 619 2.61 25.82 20.04
CA ILE A 619 3.22 24.53 19.69
C ILE A 619 2.77 23.39 20.64
N ALA A 620 2.26 23.71 21.82
CA ALA A 620 1.79 22.76 22.83
C ALA A 620 0.25 22.68 22.84
N PRO A 621 -0.37 22.07 21.81
CA PRO A 621 -1.83 22.09 21.59
C PRO A 621 -2.63 21.48 22.73
#